data_AF-A0A815K6Z2-F1
#
_entry.id   AF-A0A815K6Z2-F1
#
_cell.length_a   1.000
_cell.length_b   1.000
_cell.length_c   1.000
_cell.angle_alpha   90.00
_cell.angle_beta   90.00
_cell.angle_gamma   90.00
#
_symmetry.space_group_name_H-M   'P 1'
#
loop_
_entity.id
_entity.type
_entity.pdbx_description
1 polymer ?
#
loop_
_entity_poly.entity_id
_entity_poly.type
_entity_poly.pdbx_seq_one_letter_code
_entity_poly.pdbx_strand_id
1 'polypeptide(L)' 'MVEFVSKAGYPVGDRRDSSGIRFYLSTSLRQYDLGCLTFGVKSNAFGIEIPPLMDRFVIDCYCNANVTKVS' A
#
# COMPACT_ATOMS: atom_id res chain seq x y z
N MET A 1 8.45 24.33 3.53
CA MET A 1 7.68 23.77 4.66
C MET A 1 6.33 23.38 4.12
N VAL A 2 6.03 22.09 4.00
CA VAL A 2 4.67 21.64 3.70
C VAL A 2 4.16 20.93 4.94
N GLU A 3 3.24 21.58 5.64
CA GLU A 3 2.55 21.02 6.79
C GLU A 3 1.28 20.33 6.29
N PHE A 4 1.23 19.00 6.37
CA PHE A 4 -0.04 18.28 6.30
C PHE A 4 -0.58 18.13 7.72
N VAL A 5 -1.34 19.11 8.17
CA VAL A 5 -2.14 18.97 9.38
C VAL A 5 -3.50 18.44 8.97
N SER A 6 -3.71 17.13 9.11
CA SER A 6 -5.08 16.59 9.19
C SER A 6 -5.69 17.12 10.49
N LYS A 7 -6.32 18.29 10.42
CA LYS A 7 -7.07 18.89 11.53
C LYS A 7 -8.56 18.85 11.21
N ALA A 8 -9.09 17.66 10.98
CA ALA A 8 -10.49 17.36 11.22
C ALA A 8 -10.59 15.84 11.37
N GLY A 9 -10.72 15.36 12.61
CA GLY A 9 -11.13 13.99 12.83
C GLY A 9 -12.47 13.78 12.17
N TYR A 10 -12.57 12.83 11.24
CA TYR A 10 -13.85 12.44 10.69
C TYR A 10 -14.68 11.82 11.83
N PRO A 11 -15.94 12.26 12.06
CA PRO A 11 -16.76 11.63 13.08
C PRO A 11 -17.07 10.20 12.65
N VAL A 12 -16.40 9.23 13.27
CA VAL A 12 -16.79 7.82 13.21
C VAL A 12 -17.75 7.61 14.40
N GLY A 13 -18.96 8.13 14.27
CA GLY A 13 -19.91 8.28 15.40
C GLY A 13 -19.46 9.32 16.43
N ASP A 14 -19.76 9.10 17.71
CA ASP A 14 -19.41 10.00 18.85
C ASP A 14 -17.91 10.03 19.20
N ARG A 15 -17.05 9.35 18.44
CA ARG A 15 -15.61 9.29 18.71
C ARG A 15 -14.83 10.10 17.68
N ARG A 16 -13.96 10.96 18.20
CA ARG A 16 -13.00 11.72 17.41
C ARG A 16 -11.74 10.88 17.21
N ASP A 17 -11.49 10.44 15.98
CA ASP A 17 -10.18 9.90 15.60
C ASP A 17 -9.17 11.03 15.36
N SER A 18 -7.92 10.81 15.73
CA SER A 18 -6.80 11.74 15.49
C SER A 18 -5.53 11.00 15.05
N SER A 19 -5.71 9.83 14.43
CA SER A 19 -4.63 9.07 13.80
C SER A 19 -4.14 9.72 12.50
N GLY A 20 -2.88 9.49 12.14
CA GLY A 20 -2.28 10.03 10.92
C GLY A 20 -0.79 9.75 10.79
N ILE A 21 -0.21 10.16 9.66
CA ILE A 21 1.21 10.01 9.34
C ILE A 21 1.83 11.40 9.13
N ARG A 22 3.05 11.60 9.63
CA ARG A 22 3.85 12.82 9.41
C ARG A 22 5.05 12.51 8.53
N PHE A 23 5.22 13.27 7.45
CA PHE A 23 6.37 13.18 6.56
C PHE A 23 7.41 14.27 6.88
N TYR A 24 8.68 13.90 6.79
CA TYR A 24 9.82 14.82 6.91
C TYR A 24 10.48 14.96 5.56
N LEU A 25 10.53 16.19 5.04
CA LEU A 25 11.00 16.49 3.69
C LEU A 25 12.32 17.27 3.72
N SER A 26 13.13 17.08 2.69
CA SER A 26 14.34 17.87 2.43
C SER A 26 14.11 18.85 1.29
N THR A 27 14.80 19.99 1.30
CA THR A 27 14.82 20.93 0.15
C THR A 27 15.82 20.51 -0.93
N SER A 28 16.77 19.64 -0.61
CA SER A 28 17.76 19.10 -1.54
C SER A 28 17.38 17.71 -2.03
N LEU A 29 17.61 17.47 -3.33
CA LEU A 29 17.47 16.14 -3.94
C LEU A 29 18.61 15.23 -3.44
N ARG A 30 18.26 14.00 -3.09
CA ARG A 30 19.23 12.97 -2.69
C ARG A 30 19.78 12.27 -3.93
N GLN A 31 20.88 11.52 -3.74
CA GLN A 31 21.53 10.78 -4.82
C GLN A 31 20.60 9.76 -5.51
N TYR A 32 19.62 9.21 -4.80
CA TYR A 32 18.72 8.19 -5.29
C TYR A 32 17.26 8.56 -5.01
N ASP A 33 16.40 8.22 -5.97
CA ASP A 33 14.97 8.34 -5.83
C ASP A 33 14.38 7.15 -5.07
N LEU A 34 13.34 7.42 -4.29
CA LEU A 34 12.58 6.38 -3.59
C LEU A 34 11.40 5.95 -4.43
N GLY A 35 11.29 4.64 -4.67
CA GLY A 35 10.11 4.00 -5.25
C GLY A 35 9.38 3.14 -4.22
N CYS A 36 8.08 2.91 -4.43
CA CYS A 36 7.30 1.91 -3.70
C CYS A 36 6.82 0.84 -4.68
N LEU A 37 7.10 -0.42 -4.37
CA LEU A 37 6.72 -1.56 -5.21
C LEU A 37 5.76 -2.46 -4.42
N THR A 38 4.58 -2.71 -4.99
CA THR A 38 3.58 -3.60 -4.41
C THR A 38 3.53 -4.90 -5.22
N PHE A 39 3.68 -6.03 -4.54
CA PHE A 39 3.50 -7.36 -5.11
C PHE A 39 2.33 -8.07 -4.44
N GLY A 40 1.62 -8.88 -5.22
CA GLY A 40 0.52 -9.69 -4.69
C GLY A 40 -0.48 -10.03 -5.78
N VAL A 41 -1.65 -10.47 -5.32
CA VAL A 41 -2.80 -10.78 -6.17
C VAL A 41 -3.62 -9.53 -6.42
N LYS A 42 -4.23 -9.41 -7.60
CA LYS A 42 -5.25 -8.39 -7.84
C LYS A 42 -6.50 -8.70 -7.01
N SER A 43 -7.04 -7.69 -6.33
CA SER A 43 -8.22 -7.79 -5.47
C SER A 43 -9.55 -7.72 -6.25
N ASN A 44 -9.57 -8.07 -7.54
CA ASN A 44 -10.80 -8.00 -8.32
C ASN A 44 -11.78 -9.10 -7.89
N ALA A 45 -13.09 -8.86 -8.10
CA ALA A 45 -14.17 -9.76 -7.68
C ALA A 45 -14.18 -11.15 -8.36
N PHE A 46 -13.26 -11.39 -9.30
CA PHE A 46 -13.00 -12.68 -9.96
C PHE A 46 -11.58 -13.21 -9.64
N GLY A 47 -10.96 -12.65 -8.59
CA GLY A 47 -9.58 -12.90 -8.21
C GLY A 47 -9.40 -14.21 -7.43
N ILE A 48 -8.24 -14.37 -6.81
CA ILE A 48 -7.89 -15.58 -6.07
C ILE A 48 -8.81 -15.75 -4.87
N GLU A 49 -9.59 -16.83 -4.88
CA GLU A 49 -10.53 -17.20 -3.83
C GLU A 49 -9.97 -18.35 -2.99
N ILE A 50 -10.22 -18.31 -1.69
CA ILE A 50 -9.88 -19.40 -0.77
C ILE A 50 -11.10 -20.30 -0.66
N PRO A 51 -11.04 -21.57 -1.10
CA PRO A 51 -12.17 -22.48 -1.00
C PRO A 51 -12.54 -22.77 0.46
N PRO A 52 -13.82 -23.04 0.77
CA PRO A 52 -14.24 -23.37 2.13
C PRO A 52 -13.66 -24.72 2.58
N LEU A 53 -13.44 -24.85 3.89
CA LEU A 53 -12.99 -26.09 4.55
C LEU A 53 -11.61 -26.62 4.10
N MET A 54 -10.75 -25.75 3.59
CA MET A 54 -9.37 -26.11 3.25
C MET A 54 -8.48 -26.02 4.49
N ASP A 55 -7.87 -27.15 4.89
CA ASP A 55 -6.86 -27.18 5.96
C ASP A 55 -5.59 -26.40 5.57
N ARG A 56 -5.27 -26.36 4.27
CA ARG A 56 -4.17 -25.58 3.71
C ARG A 56 -4.45 -25.19 2.26
N PHE A 57 -4.33 -23.90 1.96
CA PHE A 57 -4.39 -23.35 0.62
C PHE A 57 -3.18 -22.43 0.41
N VAL A 58 -2.49 -22.55 -0.71
CA VAL A 58 -1.27 -21.78 -1.03
C VAL A 58 -1.54 -20.91 -2.24
N ILE A 59 -1.18 -19.64 -2.11
CA ILE A 59 -1.32 -18.64 -3.17
C ILE A 59 0.09 -18.16 -3.53
N ASP A 60 0.54 -18.51 -4.72
CA ASP A 60 1.82 -18.06 -5.24
C ASP A 60 1.62 -16.87 -6.20
N CYS A 61 2.43 -15.83 -6.01
CA CYS A 61 2.43 -14.62 -6.84
C CYS A 61 3.78 -14.44 -7.50
N TYR A 62 3.78 -14.07 -8.77
CA TYR A 62 5.00 -13.97 -9.56
C TYR A 62 5.13 -12.61 -10.24
N CYS A 63 6.32 -12.03 -10.14
CA CYS A 63 6.80 -11.01 -11.07
C CYS A 63 7.64 -11.75 -12.12
N ASN A 64 7.11 -11.96 -13.32
CA ASN A 64 7.84 -12.70 -14.33
C ASN A 64 9.04 -11.88 -14.87
N ALA A 65 10.04 -12.57 -15.44
CA ALA A 65 11.26 -11.93 -15.92
C ALA A 65 11.03 -10.90 -17.05
N ASN A 66 9.85 -10.91 -17.69
CA ASN A 66 9.49 -9.92 -18.70
C ASN A 66 9.10 -8.58 -18.05
N VAL A 67 8.59 -8.59 -16.81
CA VAL A 67 8.20 -7.37 -16.08
C VAL A 67 9.41 -6.62 -15.52
N THR A 68 10.48 -7.33 -15.16
CA THR A 68 11.71 -6.71 -14.63
C THR A 68 12.68 -6.24 -15.71
N LYS A 69 12.45 -6.64 -16.97
CA LYS A 69 13.23 -6.16 -18.11
C LYS A 69 12.57 -4.91 -18.66
N VAL A 70 13.03 -3.77 -18.19
CA VAL A 70 12.71 -2.49 -18.82
C VAL A 70 13.48 -2.42 -20.13
N SER A 71 12.75 -2.34 -21.26
CA SER A 71 13.28 -2.11 -22.61
C SER A 71 13.83 -0.71 -22.78
#